data_AF-A0A2V8WY78-F1
#
_entry.id   AF-A0A2V8WY78-F1
#
_cell.length_a   1.000
_cell.length_b   1.000
_cell.length_c   1.000
_cell.angle_alpha   90.00
_cell.angle_beta   90.00
_cell.angle_gamma   90.00
#
_symmetry.space_group_name_H-M   'P 1'
#
loop_
_entity.id
_entity.type
_entity.pdbx_description
1 polymer ?
#
loop_
_entity_poly.entity_id
_entity_poly.type
_entity_poly.pdbx_seq_one_letter_code
_entity_poly.pdbx_strand_id
1 'polypeptide(L)'
;MRSPVNFQSIVVCTLSLISVVLSLPDGSAAQEHKGGISGRVTDNSAGVLQGAQIELQPKNVSLASNGQGEFFINDLEPGNYTIAVT
;
A
#
# COMPACT_ATOMS: atom_id res chain seq x y z
N MET A 1 -28.40 -47.50 23.10
CA MET A 1 -29.48 -46.92 22.28
C MET A 1 -28.86 -45.90 21.32
N ARG A 2 -28.74 -46.23 20.02
CA ARG A 2 -28.24 -45.31 18.98
C ARG A 2 -29.45 -44.61 18.37
N SER A 3 -29.64 -43.32 18.59
CA SER A 3 -30.72 -42.58 17.91
C SER A 3 -30.44 -42.61 16.40
N PRO A 4 -31.42 -42.97 15.55
CA PRO A 4 -31.22 -42.92 14.11
C PRO A 4 -31.13 -41.44 13.70
N VAL A 5 -29.94 -41.01 13.30
CA VAL A 5 -29.76 -39.70 12.66
C VAL A 5 -30.52 -39.72 11.34
N ASN A 6 -31.54 -38.87 11.21
CA ASN A 6 -32.40 -38.81 10.04
C ASN A 6 -31.62 -38.33 8.81
N PHE A 7 -31.76 -39.04 7.69
CA PHE A 7 -31.09 -38.71 6.43
C PHE A 7 -31.37 -37.25 5.98
N GLN A 8 -32.60 -36.77 6.19
CA GLN A 8 -32.98 -35.38 5.98
C GLN A 8 -32.17 -34.39 6.83
N SER A 9 -31.93 -34.70 8.11
CA SER A 9 -31.11 -33.86 9.00
C SER A 9 -29.65 -33.83 8.58
N ILE A 10 -29.13 -34.94 8.04
CA ILE A 10 -27.76 -35.03 7.50
C ILE A 10 -27.63 -34.11 6.27
N VAL A 11 -28.58 -34.17 5.34
CA VAL A 11 -28.55 -33.37 4.10
C VAL A 11 -28.68 -31.86 4.38
N VAL A 12 -29.55 -31.47 5.33
CA VAL A 12 -29.70 -30.06 5.71
C VAL A 12 -28.44 -29.53 6.39
N CYS A 13 -27.81 -30.33 7.27
CA CYS A 13 -26.56 -29.95 7.91
C CYS A 13 -25.43 -29.79 6.90
N THR A 14 -25.30 -30.70 5.93
CA THR A 14 -24.23 -30.62 4.92
C THR A 14 -24.43 -29.42 4.00
N LEU A 15 -25.66 -29.14 3.55
CA LEU A 15 -25.96 -27.98 2.70
C LEU A 15 -25.71 -26.65 3.44
N SER A 16 -26.07 -26.61 4.72
CA SER A 16 -25.81 -25.45 5.59
C SER A 16 -24.32 -25.25 5.83
N LEU A 17 -23.54 -26.31 6.04
CA LEU A 17 -22.08 -26.21 6.19
C LEU A 17 -21.41 -25.73 4.90
N ILE A 18 -21.83 -26.26 3.75
CA ILE A 18 -21.28 -25.86 2.44
C ILE A 18 -21.54 -24.36 2.18
N SER A 19 -22.75 -23.88 2.48
CA SER A 19 -23.11 -22.47 2.28
C SER A 19 -22.25 -21.51 3.10
N VAL A 20 -21.88 -21.90 4.32
CA VAL A 20 -20.98 -21.12 5.19
C VAL A 20 -19.56 -21.07 4.63
N VAL A 21 -19.07 -22.17 4.05
CA VAL A 21 -17.73 -22.25 3.45
C VAL A 21 -17.61 -21.39 2.18
N LEU A 22 -18.68 -21.23 1.40
CA LEU A 22 -18.69 -20.36 0.21
C LEU A 22 -18.83 -18.86 0.53
N SER A 23 -19.11 -18.50 1.78
CA SER A 23 -19.30 -17.11 2.21
C SER A 23 -18.01 -16.46 2.75
N LEU A 24 -16.87 -17.15 2.64
CA LEU A 24 -15.60 -16.60 3.08
C LEU A 24 -15.23 -15.43 2.16
N PRO A 25 -15.00 -14.23 2.70
CA PRO A 25 -14.50 -13.14 1.88
C PRO A 25 -13.11 -13.51 1.36
N ASP A 26 -12.98 -13.66 0.05
CA ASP A 26 -11.68 -13.73 -0.62
C ASP A 26 -10.89 -12.47 -0.21
N GLY A 27 -9.72 -12.67 0.41
CA GLY A 27 -8.91 -11.58 0.95
C GLY A 27 -8.69 -10.50 -0.10
N SER A 28 -9.30 -9.33 0.10
CA SER A 28 -9.22 -8.21 -0.81
C SER A 28 -7.77 -7.70 -0.85
N ALA A 29 -7.03 -8.09 -1.88
CA ALA A 29 -5.67 -7.60 -2.16
C ALA A 29 -5.66 -6.19 -2.78
N ALA A 30 -6.58 -5.32 -2.38
CA ALA A 30 -6.80 -4.01 -3.01
C ALA A 30 -6.20 -2.82 -2.24
N GLN A 31 -5.62 -3.04 -1.07
CA GLN A 31 -4.94 -1.99 -0.29
C GLN A 31 -3.43 -2.17 -0.39
N GLU A 32 -2.86 -1.83 -1.55
CA GLU A 32 -1.43 -1.50 -1.58
C GLU A 32 -1.22 -0.26 -0.69
N HIS A 33 -0.53 -0.43 0.43
CA HIS A 33 -0.16 0.69 1.29
C HIS A 33 0.92 1.50 0.59
N LYS A 34 0.51 2.50 -0.17
CA LYS A 34 1.43 3.41 -0.85
C LYS A 34 1.83 4.54 0.09
N GLY A 35 3.13 4.78 0.18
CA GLY A 35 3.71 5.89 0.94
C GLY A 35 3.97 7.12 0.08
N GLY A 36 4.51 8.14 0.74
CA GLY A 36 5.05 9.32 0.09
C GLY A 36 6.25 9.87 0.84
N ILE A 37 7.14 10.56 0.12
CA ILE A 37 8.32 11.23 0.65
C ILE A 37 8.13 12.73 0.42
N SER A 38 8.12 13.50 1.50
CA SER A 38 8.13 14.97 1.47
C SER A 38 9.38 15.51 2.14
N GLY A 39 9.92 16.62 1.64
CA GLY A 39 11.05 17.28 2.28
C GLY A 39 11.28 18.68 1.76
N ARG A 40 12.34 19.33 2.26
CA ARG A 40 12.78 20.66 1.84
C ARG A 40 14.27 20.65 1.56
N VAL A 41 14.66 21.27 0.46
CA VAL A 41 16.04 21.41 0.01
C VAL A 41 16.55 22.79 0.46
N THR A 42 17.63 22.77 1.23
CA THR A 42 18.30 23.98 1.74
C THR A 42 19.80 23.89 1.55
N ASP A 43 20.44 25.04 1.32
CA ASP A 43 21.90 25.17 1.32
C ASP A 43 22.48 25.12 2.76
N ASN A 44 23.80 25.02 2.87
CA ASN A 44 24.53 25.06 4.15
C ASN A 44 24.27 26.32 4.99
N SER A 45 23.82 27.42 4.36
CA SER A 45 23.38 28.65 5.05
C SER A 45 21.89 28.66 5.45
N ALA A 46 21.19 27.52 5.33
CA ALA A 46 19.74 27.38 5.50
C ALA A 46 18.89 28.19 4.51
N GLY A 47 19.48 28.65 3.40
CA GLY A 47 18.75 29.28 2.29
C GLY A 47 17.94 28.25 1.50
N VAL A 48 16.74 28.61 1.05
CA VAL A 48 15.93 27.73 0.19
C VAL A 48 16.56 27.58 -1.18
N LEU A 49 16.60 26.35 -1.67
CA LEU A 49 17.03 26.05 -3.03
C LEU A 49 15.80 25.73 -3.87
N GLN A 50 15.38 26.67 -4.70
CA GLN A 50 14.34 26.46 -5.71
C GLN A 50 14.95 25.82 -6.95
N GLY A 51 14.26 24.84 -7.53
CA GLY A 51 14.68 24.22 -8.78
C GLY A 51 15.80 23.19 -8.64
N ALA A 52 16.22 22.85 -7.41
CA ALA A 52 17.13 21.73 -7.18
C ALA A 52 16.50 20.44 -7.71
N GLN A 53 17.28 19.64 -8.45
CA GLN A 53 16.80 18.44 -9.11
C GLN A 53 16.86 17.27 -8.15
N ILE A 54 15.70 16.71 -7.79
CA ILE A 54 15.59 15.54 -6.92
C ILE A 54 15.33 14.31 -7.77
N GLU A 55 16.17 13.30 -7.65
CA GLU A 55 16.04 12.00 -8.31
C GLU A 55 15.84 10.90 -7.29
N LEU A 56 14.81 10.07 -7.51
CA LEU A 56 14.48 8.91 -6.69
C LEU A 56 14.83 7.62 -7.43
N GLN A 57 15.75 6.85 -6.86
CA GLN A 57 16.20 5.56 -7.39
C GLN A 57 15.63 4.40 -6.55
N PRO A 58 15.25 3.27 -7.19
CA PRO A 58 15.43 2.92 -8.60
C PRO A 58 14.30 3.40 -9.54
N LYS A 59 13.29 4.11 -9.02
CA LYS A 59 12.05 4.42 -9.76
C LYS A 59 12.24 5.46 -10.88
N ASN A 60 13.45 6.00 -11.07
CA ASN A 60 13.81 7.05 -12.05
C ASN A 60 12.81 8.23 -12.02
N VAL A 61 12.27 8.53 -10.84
CA VAL A 61 11.37 9.68 -10.67
C VAL A 61 12.25 10.91 -10.47
N SER A 62 12.02 11.94 -11.27
CA SER A 62 12.77 13.18 -11.20
C SER A 62 11.82 14.35 -11.05
N LEU A 63 12.04 15.20 -10.04
CA LEU A 63 11.24 16.37 -9.76
C LEU A 63 12.13 17.53 -9.33
N ALA A 64 11.64 18.77 -9.50
CA ALA A 64 12.33 19.96 -9.05
C ALA A 64 11.67 20.49 -7.77
N SER A 65 12.48 21.00 -6.84
CA SER A 65 11.99 21.70 -5.64
C SER A 65 11.25 23.00 -6.00
N ASN A 66 10.20 23.33 -5.25
CA ASN A 66 9.38 24.52 -5.47
C ASN A 66 10.06 25.82 -4.98
N GLY A 67 9.37 26.96 -5.05
CA GLY A 67 9.88 28.26 -4.59
C GLY A 67 10.18 28.37 -3.09
N GLN A 68 9.72 27.41 -2.28
CA GLN A 68 10.04 27.29 -0.86
C GLN A 68 11.12 26.21 -0.60
N GLY A 69 11.65 25.59 -1.65
CA GLY A 69 12.58 24.47 -1.60
C GLY A 69 11.89 23.13 -1.32
N GLU A 70 10.57 23.05 -1.28
CA GLU A 70 9.86 21.83 -0.91
C GLU A 70 9.69 20.88 -2.09
N PHE A 71 9.60 19.59 -1.79
CA PHE A 71 9.31 18.54 -2.74
C PHE A 71 8.40 17.48 -2.12
N PHE A 72 7.58 16.84 -2.96
CA PHE A 72 6.69 15.76 -2.54
C PHE A 72 6.61 14.70 -3.63
N ILE A 73 6.85 13.44 -3.24
CA ILE A 73 6.75 12.26 -4.09
C ILE A 73 5.69 11.36 -3.46
N ASN A 74 4.63 11.04 -4.19
CA ASN A 74 3.55 10.16 -3.76
C ASN A 74 3.61 8.81 -4.48
N ASP A 75 2.67 7.92 -4.14
CA ASP A 75 2.47 6.64 -4.84
C ASP A 75 3.74 5.78 -4.83
N LEU A 76 4.41 5.72 -3.67
CA LEU A 76 5.61 4.91 -3.49
C LEU A 76 5.23 3.59 -2.84
N GLU A 77 5.66 2.50 -3.45
CA GLU A 77 5.53 1.17 -2.86
C GLU A 77 6.45 1.09 -1.63
N PRO A 78 6.11 0.30 -0.60
CA PRO A 78 7.02 0.09 0.51
C PRO A 78 8.34 -0.51 0.02
N GLY A 79 9.45 0.14 0.33
CA GLY A 79 10.76 -0.28 -0.14
C GLY A 79 11.87 0.68 0.26
N ASN A 80 13.09 0.32 -0.12
CA ASN A 80 14.25 1.18 0.07
C ASN A 80 14.44 2.05 -1.18
N TYR A 81 14.55 3.35 -0.96
CA TYR A 81 14.80 4.32 -2.01
C TYR A 81 16.03 5.16 -1.69
N THR A 82 16.78 5.54 -2.71
CA THR A 82 17.87 6.49 -2.61
C THR A 82 17.43 7.81 -3.24
N ILE A 83 17.69 8.91 -2.54
CA ILE A 83 17.43 10.27 -3.03
C ILE A 83 18.77 10.90 -3.39
N ALA A 84 18.89 11.35 -4.62
CA ALA A 84 20.00 12.19 -5.08
C ALA A 84 19.46 13.59 -5.38
N VAL A 85 20.21 14.63 -4.98
CA VAL A 85 19.86 16.02 -5.25
C VAL A 85 21.01 16.67 -6.02
N THR A 86 20.72 17.29 -7.16
CA THR A 86 21.71 17.95 -8.05
C THR A 86 21.35 19.40 -8.29
#